data_AF-A0A535KZ89-F1
#
_entry.id   AF-A0A535KZ89-F1
#
_cell.length_a   1.000
_cell.length_b   1.000
_cell.length_c   1.000
_cell.angle_alpha   90.00
_cell.angle_beta   90.00
_cell.angle_gamma   90.00
#
_symmetry.space_group_name_H-M   'P 1'
#
loop_
_entity.id
_entity.type
_entity.pdbx_description
1 polymer ?
#
loop_
_entity_poly.entity_id
_entity_poly.type
_entity_poly.pdbx_seq_one_letter_code
_entity_poly.pdbx_strand_id
1 'polypeptide(L)'
;MQCGRSSNQGGTSMTNEVIVVEYDPVWPSLFEEEKARLLAVVGDHIEDIQHIGSTAVPGLGAKPIIDIQMSLRDLALVEKCVGPLESIGYEYLGEYGVPGRYFFHKPARKPFAERTHHLQIVEKGGEEWRKVLLLRDSLRAHPEVAQQYHL
;
A
#
# COMPACT_ATOMS: atom_id res chain seq x y z
N MET A 1 49.22 -31.82 -12.53
CA MET A 1 48.08 -31.31 -13.33
C MET A 1 46.93 -31.00 -12.37
N GLN A 2 46.38 -29.77 -12.46
CA GLN A 2 45.14 -29.19 -11.87
C GLN A 2 44.31 -30.09 -10.93
N CYS A 3 44.10 -29.75 -9.65
CA CYS A 3 43.14 -28.75 -9.13
C CYS A 3 41.71 -28.91 -9.69
N GLY A 4 40.83 -29.54 -8.91
CA GLY A 4 39.39 -29.58 -9.12
C GLY A 4 38.68 -28.90 -7.94
N ARG A 5 38.22 -27.68 -8.18
CA ARG A 5 37.48 -26.83 -7.23
C ARG A 5 36.05 -27.35 -7.09
N SER A 6 35.60 -27.64 -5.87
CA SER A 6 34.17 -27.59 -5.56
C SER A 6 33.85 -26.21 -5.04
N SER A 7 33.41 -25.35 -5.95
CA SER A 7 32.79 -24.07 -5.66
C SER A 7 31.45 -24.34 -4.99
N ASN A 8 31.39 -24.21 -3.66
CA ASN A 8 30.10 -24.07 -2.98
C ASN A 8 29.56 -22.69 -3.34
N GLN A 9 28.56 -22.65 -4.24
CA GLN A 9 27.91 -21.41 -4.62
C GLN A 9 27.22 -20.83 -3.38
N GLY A 10 27.72 -19.67 -2.95
CA GLY A 10 27.01 -18.83 -2.00
C GLY A 10 25.66 -18.50 -2.60
N GLY A 11 24.59 -18.99 -1.98
CA GLY A 11 23.25 -18.50 -2.24
C GLY A 11 23.23 -17.03 -1.86
N THR A 12 23.18 -16.15 -2.87
CA THR A 12 22.97 -14.72 -2.67
C THR A 12 21.60 -14.58 -2.03
N SER A 13 21.59 -14.31 -0.72
CA SER A 13 20.40 -13.83 -0.02
C SER A 13 19.97 -12.55 -0.75
N MET A 14 18.84 -12.60 -1.44
CA MET A 14 18.21 -11.43 -2.04
C MET A 14 17.77 -10.53 -0.89
N THR A 15 18.62 -9.60 -0.49
CA THR A 15 18.27 -8.56 0.47
C THR A 15 17.20 -7.71 -0.19
N ASN A 16 15.96 -7.79 0.30
CA ASN A 16 14.90 -6.82 -0.01
C ASN A 16 15.35 -5.47 0.54
N GLU A 17 16.14 -4.74 -0.24
CA GLU A 17 16.61 -3.42 0.13
C GLU A 17 15.39 -2.50 0.22
N VAL A 18 15.18 -1.93 1.40
CA VAL A 18 14.10 -0.97 1.63
C VAL A 18 14.58 0.37 1.07
N ILE A 19 14.16 0.70 -0.16
CA ILE A 19 14.48 1.98 -0.79
C ILE A 19 13.44 3.01 -0.35
N VAL A 20 13.89 4.02 0.37
CA VAL A 20 13.13 5.24 0.68
C VAL A 20 13.63 6.33 -0.25
N VAL A 21 12.72 7.03 -0.91
CA VAL A 21 13.02 8.14 -1.83
C VAL A 21 12.47 9.44 -1.28
N GLU A 22 13.00 10.56 -1.76
CA GLU A 22 12.42 11.89 -1.52
C GLU A 22 10.97 11.97 -1.97
N TYR A 23 10.22 12.91 -1.39
CA TYR A 23 8.82 13.13 -1.77
C TYR A 23 8.67 13.41 -3.26
N ASP A 24 7.80 12.66 -3.94
CA ASP A 24 7.46 12.90 -5.34
C ASP A 24 6.07 13.55 -5.45
N PRO A 25 5.95 14.77 -6.02
CA PRO A 25 4.67 15.45 -6.19
C PRO A 25 3.71 14.73 -7.15
N VAL A 26 4.14 13.67 -7.84
CA VAL A 26 3.26 12.82 -8.64
C VAL A 26 2.37 11.90 -7.80
N TRP A 27 2.74 11.57 -6.56
CA TRP A 27 2.03 10.58 -5.75
C TRP A 27 0.54 10.88 -5.52
N PRO A 28 0.10 12.13 -5.26
CA PRO A 28 -1.32 12.45 -5.18
C PRO A 28 -2.06 12.16 -6.49
N SER A 29 -1.42 12.36 -7.65
CA SER A 29 -2.02 12.07 -8.96
C SER A 29 -2.14 10.56 -9.18
N LEU A 30 -1.11 9.78 -8.83
CA LEU A 30 -1.16 8.31 -8.89
C LEU A 30 -2.26 7.74 -8.00
N PHE A 31 -2.48 8.33 -6.82
CA PHE A 31 -3.61 7.99 -5.96
C PHE A 31 -4.95 8.26 -6.65
N GLU A 32 -5.18 9.46 -7.21
CA GLU A 32 -6.44 9.78 -7.86
C GLU A 32 -6.70 8.89 -9.10
N GLU A 33 -5.65 8.51 -9.83
CA GLU A 33 -5.74 7.54 -10.93
C GLU A 33 -6.18 6.15 -10.44
N GLU A 34 -5.57 5.63 -9.37
CA GLU A 34 -5.96 4.31 -8.83
C GLU A 34 -7.34 4.37 -8.17
N LYS A 35 -7.67 5.46 -7.49
CA LYS A 35 -9.03 5.71 -6.97
C LYS A 35 -10.08 5.67 -8.07
N ALA A 36 -9.82 6.26 -9.24
CA ALA A 36 -10.72 6.16 -10.38
C ALA A 36 -10.88 4.71 -10.87
N ARG A 37 -9.81 3.91 -10.89
CA ARG A 37 -9.87 2.47 -11.22
C ARG A 37 -10.70 1.69 -10.20
N LEU A 38 -10.52 1.95 -8.91
CA LEU A 38 -11.28 1.32 -7.81
C LEU A 38 -12.77 1.66 -7.90
N LEU A 39 -13.10 2.94 -8.12
CA LEU A 39 -14.48 3.39 -8.31
C LEU A 39 -15.14 2.71 -9.53
N ALA A 40 -14.39 2.49 -10.61
CA ALA A 40 -14.93 1.84 -11.81
C ALA A 40 -15.29 0.35 -11.60
N VAL A 41 -14.62 -0.35 -10.68
CA VAL A 41 -14.84 -1.81 -10.49
C VAL A 41 -15.66 -2.17 -9.26
N VAL A 42 -15.61 -1.37 -8.20
CA VAL A 42 -16.32 -1.64 -6.93
C VAL A 42 -17.02 -0.41 -6.34
N GLY A 43 -17.13 0.69 -7.10
CA GLY A 43 -17.65 1.98 -6.61
C GLY A 43 -19.03 1.93 -5.96
N ASP A 44 -19.91 1.04 -6.42
CA ASP A 44 -21.26 0.86 -5.84
C ASP A 44 -21.23 0.39 -4.38
N HIS A 45 -20.15 -0.26 -3.97
CA HIS A 45 -19.95 -0.76 -2.60
C HIS A 45 -19.20 0.23 -1.72
N ILE A 46 -18.48 1.19 -2.31
CA ILE A 46 -17.63 2.14 -1.59
C ILE A 46 -18.49 3.16 -0.84
N GLU A 47 -18.13 3.40 0.42
CA GLU A 47 -18.60 4.54 1.21
C GLU A 47 -17.58 5.69 1.18
N ASP A 48 -16.29 5.40 1.35
CA ASP A 48 -15.21 6.40 1.31
C ASP A 48 -13.88 5.76 0.89
N ILE A 49 -12.98 6.59 0.34
CA ILE A 49 -11.65 6.21 -0.11
C ILE A 49 -10.65 7.34 0.16
N GLN A 50 -9.52 6.99 0.77
CA GLN A 50 -8.55 7.94 1.31
C GLN A 50 -7.13 7.55 0.92
N HIS A 51 -6.34 8.55 0.50
CA HIS A 51 -4.89 8.40 0.40
C HIS A 51 -4.31 8.45 1.80
N ILE A 52 -3.57 7.41 2.18
CA ILE A 52 -2.92 7.27 3.49
C ILE A 52 -1.43 6.98 3.32
N GLY A 53 -0.73 6.71 4.42
CA GLY A 53 0.70 6.42 4.41
C GLY A 53 1.55 7.66 4.11
N SER A 54 2.87 7.47 4.06
CA SER A 54 3.82 8.56 3.88
C SER A 54 3.69 9.26 2.53
N THR A 55 3.30 8.53 1.47
CA THR A 55 3.12 9.13 0.14
C THR A 55 1.95 10.13 0.08
N ALA A 56 1.06 10.10 1.08
CA ALA A 56 0.01 11.10 1.26
C ALA A 56 0.48 12.38 1.98
N VAL A 57 1.72 12.45 2.47
CA VAL A 57 2.22 13.60 3.24
C VAL A 57 3.19 14.41 2.37
N PRO A 58 2.81 15.62 1.92
CA PRO A 58 3.70 16.45 1.10
C PRO A 58 5.04 16.73 1.79
N GLY A 59 6.14 16.53 1.06
CA GLY A 59 7.50 16.75 1.55
C GLY A 59 8.08 15.61 2.39
N LEU A 60 7.33 14.53 2.67
CA LEU A 60 7.82 13.38 3.40
C LEU A 60 8.35 12.30 2.45
N GLY A 61 9.64 11.97 2.55
CA GLY A 61 10.20 10.85 1.79
C GLY A 61 9.65 9.49 2.25
N ALA A 62 9.48 8.57 1.31
CA ALA A 62 8.73 7.33 1.49
C ALA A 62 9.24 6.21 0.59
N LYS A 63 8.78 4.98 0.85
CA LYS A 63 8.77 3.95 -0.19
C LYS A 63 7.79 4.38 -1.29
N PRO A 64 8.08 4.18 -2.58
CA PRO A 64 7.21 4.60 -3.67
C PRO A 64 6.00 3.65 -3.84
N ILE A 65 5.20 3.52 -2.78
CA ILE A 65 3.99 2.69 -2.70
C ILE A 65 2.82 3.61 -2.34
N ILE A 66 1.75 3.54 -3.13
CA ILE A 66 0.53 4.29 -2.85
C ILE A 66 -0.34 3.48 -1.89
N ASP A 67 -0.45 3.94 -0.65
CA ASP A 67 -1.31 3.32 0.37
C ASP A 67 -2.71 3.92 0.32
N ILE A 68 -3.71 3.05 0.21
CA ILE A 68 -5.12 3.42 0.04
C ILE A 68 -5.93 2.77 1.16
N GLN A 69 -6.76 3.56 1.84
CA GLN A 69 -7.77 3.06 2.74
C GLN A 69 -9.15 3.27 2.16
N MET A 70 -9.94 2.22 2.11
CA MET A 70 -11.30 2.21 1.60
C MET A 70 -12.26 1.70 2.68
N SER A 71 -13.46 2.27 2.75
CA SER A 71 -14.56 1.70 3.50
C SER A 71 -15.70 1.34 2.57
N LEU A 72 -16.42 0.29 2.91
CA LEU A 72 -17.63 -0.12 2.20
C LEU A 72 -18.86 0.31 2.98
N ARG A 73 -19.97 0.50 2.27
CA ARG A 73 -21.29 0.78 2.88
C ARG A 73 -21.75 -0.32 3.83
N ASP A 74 -21.29 -1.54 3.55
CA ASP A 74 -21.42 -2.72 4.41
C ASP A 74 -20.14 -3.54 4.24
N LEU A 75 -19.42 -3.77 5.33
CA LEU A 75 -18.15 -4.49 5.32
C LEU A 75 -18.33 -5.96 4.90
N ALA A 76 -19.55 -6.53 5.05
CA ALA A 76 -19.87 -7.86 4.54
C ALA A 76 -19.78 -7.96 3.01
N LEU A 77 -19.69 -6.84 2.28
CA LEU A 77 -19.51 -6.81 0.83
C LEU A 77 -18.06 -7.04 0.39
N VAL A 78 -17.11 -7.20 1.31
CA VAL A 78 -15.68 -7.34 0.95
C VAL A 78 -15.41 -8.51 0.00
N GLU A 79 -16.05 -9.65 0.22
CA GLU A 79 -15.90 -10.83 -0.63
C GLU A 79 -16.39 -10.58 -2.07
N LYS A 80 -17.37 -9.68 -2.25
CA LYS A 80 -17.84 -9.27 -3.59
C LYS A 80 -16.85 -8.35 -4.30
N CYS A 81 -15.94 -7.71 -3.55
CA CYS A 81 -14.92 -6.83 -4.10
C CYS A 81 -13.68 -7.60 -4.58
N VAL A 82 -13.43 -8.81 -4.07
CA VAL A 82 -12.19 -9.57 -4.35
C VAL A 82 -11.99 -9.77 -5.86
N GLY A 83 -12.92 -10.43 -6.55
CA GLY A 83 -12.79 -10.71 -7.99
C GLY A 83 -12.65 -9.44 -8.86
N PRO A 84 -13.48 -8.40 -8.68
CA PRO A 84 -13.32 -7.13 -9.37
C PRO A 84 -11.97 -6.44 -9.12
N LEU A 85 -11.45 -6.46 -7.88
CA LEU A 85 -10.14 -5.90 -7.56
C LEU A 85 -9.00 -6.72 -8.17
N GLU A 86 -9.11 -8.05 -8.17
CA GLU A 86 -8.16 -8.94 -8.85
C GLU A 86 -8.12 -8.67 -10.37
N SER A 87 -9.26 -8.32 -10.97
CA SER A 87 -9.33 -8.01 -12.40
C SER A 87 -8.49 -6.78 -12.81
N ILE A 88 -8.18 -5.89 -11.87
CA ILE A 88 -7.30 -4.73 -12.07
C ILE A 88 -5.90 -4.91 -11.46
N GLY A 89 -5.56 -6.15 -11.07
CA GLY A 89 -4.22 -6.58 -10.70
C GLY A 89 -3.91 -6.59 -9.20
N TYR A 90 -4.89 -6.44 -8.32
CA TYR A 90 -4.69 -6.67 -6.89
C TYR A 90 -4.60 -8.17 -6.57
N GLU A 91 -3.88 -8.51 -5.51
CA GLU A 91 -3.91 -9.83 -4.90
C GLU A 91 -4.46 -9.69 -3.47
N TYR A 92 -5.45 -10.51 -3.12
CA TYR A 92 -6.08 -10.50 -1.80
C TYR A 92 -5.28 -11.33 -0.78
N LEU A 93 -5.01 -10.74 0.38
CA LEU A 93 -4.20 -11.35 1.44
C LEU A 93 -4.98 -11.60 2.74
N GLY A 94 -6.32 -11.48 2.70
CA GLY A 94 -7.17 -11.61 3.88
C GLY A 94 -6.90 -10.50 4.90
N GLU A 95 -7.01 -10.82 6.19
CA GLU A 95 -6.79 -9.84 7.28
C GLU A 95 -5.31 -9.44 7.46
N TYR A 96 -4.40 -10.29 6.99
CA TYR A 96 -2.95 -10.05 7.03
C TYR A 96 -2.44 -9.59 8.42
N GLY A 97 -2.91 -10.25 9.48
CA GLY A 97 -2.48 -10.02 10.86
C GLY A 97 -3.18 -8.87 11.59
N VAL A 98 -4.18 -8.21 10.99
CA VAL A 98 -4.98 -7.16 11.64
C VAL A 98 -6.47 -7.49 11.50
N PRO A 99 -7.14 -7.90 12.60
CA PRO A 99 -8.56 -8.26 12.58
C PRO A 99 -9.44 -7.14 12.00
N GLY A 100 -10.37 -7.50 11.11
CA GLY A 100 -11.27 -6.54 10.48
C GLY A 100 -10.64 -5.61 9.44
N ARG A 101 -9.37 -5.84 9.05
CA ARG A 101 -8.70 -5.11 7.96
C ARG A 101 -8.38 -6.05 6.81
N TYR A 102 -9.17 -5.98 5.75
CA TYR A 102 -8.96 -6.79 4.55
C TYR A 102 -7.94 -6.14 3.65
N PHE A 103 -6.82 -6.83 3.41
CA PHE A 103 -5.64 -6.27 2.78
C PHE A 103 -5.41 -6.82 1.38
N PHE A 104 -5.04 -5.92 0.47
CA PHE A 104 -4.68 -6.20 -0.90
C PHE A 104 -3.37 -5.49 -1.22
N HIS A 105 -2.57 -6.10 -2.08
CA HIS A 105 -1.42 -5.41 -2.69
C HIS A 105 -1.45 -5.56 -4.21
N LYS A 106 -0.78 -4.65 -4.90
CA LYS A 106 -0.67 -4.65 -6.36
C LYS A 106 0.80 -4.75 -6.75
N PRO A 107 1.29 -5.91 -7.22
CA PRO A 107 2.67 -6.04 -7.66
C PRO A 107 2.92 -5.21 -8.93
N ALA A 108 4.14 -4.72 -9.09
CA ALA A 108 4.64 -4.23 -10.37
C ALA A 108 4.74 -5.41 -11.38
N ARG A 109 4.84 -5.07 -12.66
CA ARG A 109 5.01 -6.09 -13.70
C ARG A 109 6.28 -6.92 -13.44
N LYS A 110 6.16 -8.25 -13.55
CA LYS A 110 7.30 -9.19 -13.50
C LYS A 110 8.41 -8.77 -14.47
N PRO A 111 9.70 -8.99 -14.15
CA PRO A 111 10.23 -9.85 -13.08
C PRO A 111 10.56 -9.13 -11.76
N PHE A 112 10.42 -7.80 -11.69
CA PHE A 112 10.70 -7.03 -10.48
C PHE A 112 9.42 -6.87 -9.67
N ALA A 113 9.24 -7.73 -8.66
CA ALA A 113 8.05 -7.81 -7.80
C ALA A 113 8.01 -6.72 -6.71
N GLU A 114 8.33 -5.47 -7.07
CA GLU A 114 8.11 -4.35 -6.17
C GLU A 114 6.62 -4.02 -6.15
N ARG A 115 6.06 -3.71 -4.97
CA ARG A 115 4.63 -3.39 -4.86
C ARG A 115 4.42 -1.93 -5.23
N THR A 116 3.35 -1.65 -5.96
CA THR A 116 3.01 -0.28 -6.40
C THR A 116 1.91 0.34 -5.55
N HIS A 117 0.95 -0.48 -5.11
CA HIS A 117 -0.19 -0.03 -4.32
C HIS A 117 -0.48 -1.01 -3.19
N HIS A 118 -0.90 -0.47 -2.06
CA HIS A 118 -1.54 -1.20 -0.98
C HIS A 118 -2.96 -0.67 -0.84
N LEU A 119 -3.90 -1.59 -0.64
CA LEU A 119 -5.29 -1.26 -0.39
C LEU A 119 -5.73 -1.99 0.87
N GLN A 120 -6.25 -1.25 1.84
CA GLN A 120 -6.89 -1.80 3.02
C GLN A 120 -8.37 -1.41 3.05
N ILE A 121 -9.23 -2.40 3.23
CA ILE A 121 -10.66 -2.23 3.40
C ILE A 121 -10.99 -2.42 4.88
N VAL A 122 -11.57 -1.39 5.51
CA VAL A 122 -11.90 -1.37 6.94
C VAL A 122 -13.27 -0.76 7.17
N GLU A 123 -13.83 -0.97 8.36
CA GLU A 123 -15.06 -0.30 8.80
C GLU A 123 -14.87 1.23 8.86
N LYS A 124 -15.83 1.97 8.29
CA LYS A 124 -15.83 3.43 8.34
C LYS A 124 -15.92 3.90 9.79
N GLY A 125 -14.94 4.70 10.22
CA GLY A 125 -14.88 5.12 11.61
C GLY A 125 -14.61 3.96 12.58
N GLY A 126 -14.05 2.84 12.15
CA GLY A 126 -13.42 1.88 13.04
C GLY A 126 -12.12 2.41 13.64
N GLU A 127 -11.47 1.62 14.51
CA GLU A 127 -10.15 1.96 15.08
C GLU A 127 -9.11 2.19 13.98
N GLU A 128 -8.95 1.22 13.08
CA GLU A 128 -7.93 1.30 12.03
C GLU A 128 -8.22 2.45 11.06
N TRP A 129 -9.50 2.69 10.74
CA TRP A 129 -9.90 3.83 9.92
C TRP A 129 -9.40 5.16 10.50
N ARG A 130 -9.68 5.39 11.79
CA ARG A 130 -9.28 6.63 12.47
C ARG A 130 -7.78 6.72 12.64
N LYS A 131 -7.13 5.64 13.06
CA LYS A 131 -5.70 5.60 13.40
C LYS A 131 -4.83 6.05 12.22
N VAL A 132 -5.05 5.50 11.03
CA VAL A 132 -4.21 5.86 9.87
C VAL A 132 -4.47 7.29 9.38
N LEU A 133 -5.70 7.78 9.48
CA LEU A 133 -6.04 9.16 9.12
C LEU A 133 -5.46 10.15 10.12
N LEU A 134 -5.56 9.86 11.41
CA LEU A 134 -4.95 10.68 12.46
C LEU A 134 -3.43 10.78 12.30
N LEU A 135 -2.77 9.67 11.96
CA LEU A 135 -1.33 9.70 11.66
C LEU A 135 -1.02 10.60 10.46
N ARG A 136 -1.68 10.38 9.32
CA ARG A 136 -1.51 11.20 8.11
C ARG A 136 -1.73 12.68 8.38
N ASP A 137 -2.85 13.00 9.03
CA ASP A 137 -3.25 14.39 9.26
C ASP A 137 -2.34 15.05 10.30
N SER A 138 -1.86 14.31 11.30
CA SER A 138 -0.84 14.79 12.25
C SER A 138 0.48 15.11 11.56
N LEU A 139 0.98 14.22 10.69
CA LEU A 139 2.22 14.45 9.94
C LEU A 139 2.11 15.63 8.96
N ARG A 140 0.94 15.82 8.35
CA ARG A 140 0.66 17.00 7.50
C ARG A 140 0.63 18.31 8.29
N ALA A 141 0.12 18.28 9.52
CA ALA A 141 -0.03 19.47 10.36
C ALA A 141 1.27 19.85 11.12
N HIS A 142 2.19 18.90 11.32
CA HIS A 142 3.38 19.07 12.15
C HIS A 142 4.65 18.65 11.38
N PRO A 143 5.23 19.55 10.54
CA PRO A 143 6.43 19.25 9.76
C PRO A 143 7.61 18.75 10.59
N GLU A 144 7.74 19.21 11.84
CA GLU A 144 8.76 18.77 12.79
C GLU A 144 8.61 17.29 13.18
N VAL A 145 7.38 16.81 13.30
CA VAL A 145 7.09 15.39 13.57
C VAL A 145 7.33 14.56 12.31
N ALA A 146 6.95 15.08 11.15
CA ALA A 146 7.22 14.42 9.87
C ALA A 146 8.72 14.21 9.61
N GLN A 147 9.55 15.18 9.99
CA GLN A 147 11.01 15.04 9.87
C GLN A 147 11.58 13.94 10.78
N GLN A 148 11.03 13.78 11.99
CA GLN A 148 11.44 12.70 12.91
C GLN A 148 10.93 11.31 12.45
N TYR A 149 9.81 11.26 11.74
CA TYR A 149 9.24 10.04 11.19
C TYR A 149 10.05 9.46 10.01
N HIS A 150 10.83 10.30 9.32
CA HIS A 150 11.62 9.93 8.15
C HIS A 150 12.99 9.29 8.49
N LEU A 151 13.37 9.25 9.78
CA LEU A 151 14.68 8.76 10.26
C LEU A 151 14.64 7.33 10.82
#